data_AF-A0A7V3HN76-F1
#
_entry.id   AF-A0A7V3HN76-F1
#
_cell.length_a   1.000
_cell.length_b   1.000
_cell.length_c   1.000
_cell.angle_alpha   90.00
_cell.angle_beta   90.00
_cell.angle_gamma   90.00
#
_symmetry.space_group_name_H-M   'P 1'
#
loop_
_entity.id
_entity.type
_entity.pdbx_description
1 polymer ?
#
loop_
_entity_poly.entity_id
_entity_poly.type
_entity_poly.pdbx_seq_one_letter_code
_entity_poly.pdbx_strand_id
1 'polypeptide(L)'
;MLVALLEVDILLPGSSSLKEKRVVLNRLKDKISRQFKVSIAEVGDYKDSWAASSLAVVAVSDDGALLSSLMNKVLNFMERERGVEVARYSTRFIG
;
A
#
# COMPACT_ATOMS: atom_id res chain seq x y z
N MET A 1 6.67 7.30 20.96
CA MET A 1 6.66 7.47 19.49
C MET A 1 6.79 6.12 18.83
N LEU A 2 5.76 5.70 18.09
CA LEU A 2 5.72 4.47 17.31
C LEU A 2 5.56 4.81 15.82
N VAL A 3 6.24 4.06 14.97
CA VAL A 3 6.08 4.05 13.51
C VAL A 3 5.47 2.73 13.11
N ALA A 4 4.35 2.76 12.38
CA ALA A 4 3.81 1.58 11.73
C ALA A 4 4.26 1.54 10.28
N LEU A 5 4.74 0.37 9.84
CA LEU A 5 5.06 0.05 8.45
C LEU A 5 4.17 -1.10 8.01
N LEU A 6 3.31 -0.84 7.03
CA LEU A 6 2.54 -1.84 6.30
C LEU A 6 3.21 -2.05 4.94
N GLU A 7 3.71 -3.26 4.70
CA GLU A 7 4.21 -3.70 3.40
C GLU A 7 3.16 -4.59 2.75
N VAL A 8 2.82 -4.31 1.50
CA VAL A 8 1.76 -5.01 0.74
C VAL A 8 2.26 -5.35 -0.65
N ASP A 9 2.27 -6.64 -0.97
CA ASP A 9 2.44 -7.13 -2.34
C ASP A 9 1.08 -7.20 -3.02
N ILE A 10 0.99 -6.62 -4.20
CA ILE A 10 -0.22 -6.58 -5.02
C ILE A 10 0.00 -7.14 -6.41
N LEU A 11 -1.04 -7.77 -6.96
CA LEU A 11 -1.15 -8.17 -8.35
C LEU A 11 -2.01 -7.17 -9.12
N LEU A 12 -1.69 -7.00 -10.40
CA LEU A 12 -2.31 -6.05 -11.33
C LEU A 12 -2.79 -6.80 -12.58
N PRO A 13 -3.82 -7.66 -12.46
CA PRO A 13 -4.23 -8.59 -13.53
C PRO A 13 -4.69 -7.89 -14.81
N GLY A 14 -5.14 -6.64 -14.73
CA GLY A 14 -5.57 -5.83 -15.87
C GLY A 14 -4.46 -4.97 -16.50
N SER A 15 -3.24 -5.01 -15.97
CA SER A 15 -2.11 -4.29 -16.57
C SER A 15 -1.46 -5.14 -17.65
N SER A 16 -1.00 -4.52 -18.72
CA SER A 16 -0.26 -5.17 -19.82
C SER A 16 1.05 -4.45 -20.15
N SER A 17 1.39 -3.39 -19.41
CA SER A 17 2.62 -2.60 -19.60
C SER A 17 3.03 -1.84 -18.34
N LEU A 18 4.31 -1.48 -18.25
CA LEU A 18 4.83 -0.65 -17.14
C LEU A 18 4.13 0.71 -17.04
N LYS A 19 3.69 1.27 -18.18
CA LYS A 19 2.95 2.53 -18.21
C LYS A 19 1.58 2.38 -17.56
N GLU A 20 0.84 1.33 -17.89
CA GLU A 20 -0.48 1.06 -17.29
C GLU A 20 -0.36 0.79 -15.79
N LYS A 21 0.62 -0.02 -15.37
CA LYS A 21 0.94 -0.22 -13.96
C LYS A 21 1.12 1.12 -13.24
N ARG A 22 1.95 2.02 -13.77
CA ARG A 22 2.18 3.35 -13.17
C ARG A 22 0.89 4.14 -13.00
N VAL A 23 -0.02 4.09 -13.97
CA VAL A 23 -1.34 4.74 -13.88
C VAL A 23 -2.17 4.17 -12.72
N VAL A 24 -2.24 2.83 -12.62
CA VAL A 24 -2.99 2.16 -11.54
C VAL A 24 -2.38 2.48 -10.17
N LEU A 25 -1.06 2.36 -10.04
CA LEU A 25 -0.36 2.63 -8.78
C LEU A 25 -0.49 4.09 -8.34
N ASN A 26 -0.35 5.05 -9.26
CA ASN A 26 -0.52 6.46 -8.92
C ASN A 26 -1.94 6.75 -8.44
N ARG A 27 -2.97 6.23 -9.13
CA ARG A 27 -4.36 6.36 -8.70
C ARG A 27 -4.58 5.78 -7.30
N LEU A 28 -4.04 4.60 -7.03
CA LEU A 28 -4.16 3.94 -5.72
C LEU A 28 -3.48 4.76 -4.61
N LYS A 29 -2.22 5.16 -4.83
CA LYS A 29 -1.44 5.97 -3.87
C LYS A 29 -2.09 7.33 -3.60
N ASP A 30 -2.63 7.98 -4.64
CA ASP A 30 -3.32 9.27 -4.50
C ASP A 30 -4.60 9.13 -3.66
N LYS A 31 -5.39 8.06 -3.88
CA LYS A 31 -6.58 7.80 -3.06
C LYS A 31 -6.21 7.55 -1.60
N ILE A 32 -5.21 6.70 -1.35
CA ILE A 32 -4.77 6.35 0.02
C ILE A 32 -4.24 7.59 0.75
N SER A 33 -3.35 8.36 0.13
CA SER A 33 -2.76 9.56 0.76
C SER A 33 -3.79 10.68 1.01
N ARG A 34 -4.86 10.76 0.21
CA ARG A 34 -5.97 11.70 0.45
C ARG A 34 -6.93 11.25 1.55
N GLN A 35 -7.19 9.95 1.65
CA GLN A 35 -8.17 9.41 2.60
C GLN A 35 -7.58 9.15 3.99
N PHE A 36 -6.29 8.81 4.05
CA PHE A 36 -5.62 8.41 5.29
C PHE A 36 -4.40 9.29 5.52
N LYS A 37 -4.13 9.63 6.79
CA LYS A 37 -2.94 10.38 7.19
C LYS A 37 -1.70 9.48 7.19
N VAL A 38 -1.27 9.05 6.01
CA VAL A 38 -0.16 8.11 5.80
C VAL A 38 0.74 8.58 4.67
N SER A 39 2.00 8.14 4.67
CA SER A 39 2.86 8.18 3.49
C SER A 39 2.82 6.82 2.78
N ILE A 40 2.87 6.82 1.45
CA ILE A 40 2.83 5.60 0.64
C ILE A 40 3.78 5.67 -0.56
N ALA A 41 4.49 4.58 -0.84
CA ALA A 41 5.41 4.48 -1.97
C ALA A 41 5.46 3.06 -2.56
N GLU A 42 5.86 2.95 -3.83
CA GLU A 42 6.28 1.67 -4.42
C GLU A 42 7.72 1.35 -4.00
N VAL A 43 7.92 0.14 -3.51
CA VAL A 43 9.19 -0.37 -2.95
C VAL A 43 9.50 -1.75 -3.52
N GLY A 44 10.64 -2.32 -3.14
CA GLY A 44 11.03 -3.68 -3.53
C GLY A 44 11.33 -3.87 -5.01
N ASP A 45 11.34 -5.14 -5.43
CA ASP A 45 11.96 -5.62 -6.67
C ASP A 45 11.00 -5.73 -7.86
N TYR A 46 9.68 -5.63 -7.65
CA TYR A 46 8.69 -5.74 -8.72
C TYR A 46 8.64 -4.54 -9.68
N LYS A 47 9.59 -3.60 -9.63
CA LYS A 47 9.55 -2.38 -10.44
C LYS A 47 9.57 -2.65 -11.95
N ASP A 48 10.21 -3.73 -12.38
CA ASP A 48 10.26 -4.18 -13.77
C ASP A 48 9.14 -5.15 -14.15
N SER A 49 8.31 -5.57 -13.18
CA SER A 49 7.09 -6.33 -13.43
C SER A 49 5.91 -5.38 -13.64
N TRP A 50 5.13 -5.60 -14.71
CA TRP A 50 3.85 -4.91 -14.91
C TRP A 50 2.69 -5.58 -14.17
N ALA A 51 2.80 -6.88 -13.88
CA ALA A 51 1.74 -7.69 -13.26
C ALA A 51 1.74 -7.64 -11.73
N ALA A 52 2.79 -7.09 -11.11
CA ALA A 52 2.93 -7.05 -9.66
C ALA A 52 3.64 -5.77 -9.17
N SER A 53 3.44 -5.43 -7.90
CA SER A 53 4.14 -4.33 -7.22
C SER A 53 4.17 -4.58 -5.70
N SER A 54 5.19 -4.05 -5.02
CA SER A 54 5.18 -3.94 -3.57
C SER A 54 4.99 -2.48 -3.17
N LEU A 55 4.10 -2.24 -2.22
CA LEU A 55 3.82 -0.92 -1.66
C LEU A 55 4.18 -0.90 -0.18
N ALA A 56 4.80 0.19 0.26
CA ALA A 56 5.01 0.49 1.67
C ALA A 56 4.11 1.67 2.08
N VAL A 57 3.39 1.50 3.19
CA VAL A 57 2.58 2.52 3.83
C VAL A 57 3.11 2.76 5.24
N VAL A 58 3.34 4.02 5.60
CA VAL A 58 3.88 4.37 6.92
C VAL A 58 3.08 5.48 7.61
N ALA A 59 2.97 5.37 8.93
CA ALA A 59 2.37 6.37 9.81
C ALA A 59 3.08 6.42 11.17
N VAL A 60 3.04 7.58 11.83
CA VAL A 60 3.67 7.81 13.14
C VAL A 60 2.61 8.29 14.13
N SER A 61 2.64 7.76 15.35
CA SER A 61 1.79 8.19 16.46
C SER A 61 2.36 7.71 17.80
N ASP A 62 1.91 8.27 18.91
CA ASP A 62 2.14 7.71 20.24
C ASP A 62 1.09 6.65 20.63
N ASP A 63 0.02 6.50 19.84
CA ASP A 63 -1.04 5.51 20.06
C ASP A 63 -0.92 4.32 19.08
N GLY A 64 -0.45 3.17 19.60
CA GLY A 64 -0.30 1.94 18.83
C GLY A 64 -1.64 1.32 18.37
N ALA A 65 -2.73 1.53 19.10
CA ALA A 65 -4.05 1.03 18.72
C ALA A 65 -4.60 1.86 17.55
N LEU A 66 -4.40 3.18 17.58
CA LEU A 66 -4.71 4.06 16.44
C LEU A 66 -3.92 3.65 15.20
N LEU A 67 -2.62 3.39 15.31
CA LEU A 67 -1.80 2.94 14.18
C LEU A 67 -2.27 1.58 13.63
N SER A 68 -2.57 0.62 14.50
CA SER A 68 -3.09 -0.70 14.09
C SER A 68 -4.42 -0.57 13.34
N SER A 69 -5.33 0.24 13.88
CA SER A 69 -6.62 0.53 13.24
C SER A 69 -6.44 1.22 11.88
N LEU A 70 -5.49 2.16 11.78
CA LEU A 70 -5.17 2.87 10.55
C LEU A 70 -4.61 1.92 9.47
N MET A 71 -3.64 1.06 9.82
CA MET A 71 -3.07 0.08 8.88
C MET A 71 -4.14 -0.90 8.37
N ASN A 72 -5.01 -1.40 9.26
CA ASN A 72 -6.12 -2.27 8.87
C ASN A 72 -7.11 -1.57 7.93
N LYS A 73 -7.41 -0.28 8.14
CA LYS A 73 -8.28 0.50 7.24
C LYS A 73 -7.66 0.69 5.86
N VAL A 74 -6.35 0.92 5.78
CA VAL A 74 -5.63 1.02 4.50
C VAL A 74 -5.64 -0.33 3.77
N LEU A 75 -5.35 -1.43 4.46
CA LEU A 75 -5.38 -2.77 3.88
C LEU A 75 -6.78 -3.11 3.32
N ASN A 76 -7.83 -2.92 4.13
CA ASN A 76 -9.22 -3.14 3.71
C ASN A 76 -9.62 -2.26 2.52
N PHE A 77 -9.06 -1.06 2.41
CA PHE A 77 -9.27 -0.19 1.25
C PHE A 77 -8.60 -0.77 -0.01
N MET A 78 -7.36 -1.25 0.10
CA MET A 78 -6.63 -1.86 -1.01
C MET A 78 -7.31 -3.14 -1.52
N GLU A 79 -7.81 -4.01 -0.63
CA GLU A 79 -8.55 -5.22 -0.99
C GLU A 79 -9.85 -4.96 -1.77
N ARG A 80 -10.43 -3.76 -1.61
CA ARG A 80 -11.67 -3.37 -2.28
C ARG A 80 -11.44 -2.57 -3.57
N GLU A 81 -10.21 -2.14 -3.84
CA GLU A 81 -9.89 -1.34 -5.02
C GLU A 81 -9.91 -2.22 -6.28
N ARG A 82 -10.73 -1.83 -7.26
CA ARG A 82 -10.82 -2.56 -8.54
C ARG A 82 -9.51 -2.48 -9.32
N GLY A 83 -9.10 -3.61 -9.88
CA GLY A 83 -7.90 -3.74 -10.71
C GLY A 83 -6.61 -3.93 -9.91
N VAL A 84 -6.73 -4.15 -8.59
CA VAL A 84 -5.65 -4.46 -7.67
C VAL A 84 -6.10 -5.68 -6.86
N GLU A 85 -5.20 -6.63 -6.66
CA GLU A 85 -5.43 -7.79 -5.80
C GLU A 85 -4.31 -7.87 -4.78
N VAL A 86 -4.65 -7.98 -3.49
CA VAL A 86 -3.65 -8.11 -2.42
C VAL A 86 -3.20 -9.56 -2.34
N ALA A 87 -1.91 -9.81 -2.57
CA ALA A 87 -1.33 -11.16 -2.53
C ALA A 87 -0.71 -11.49 -1.15
N ARG A 88 -0.01 -10.53 -0.56
CA ARG A 88 0.63 -10.68 0.75
C ARG A 88 0.70 -9.33 1.44
N TYR A 89 0.64 -9.32 2.76
CA TYR A 89 0.97 -8.13 3.53
C TYR A 89 1.65 -8.49 4.85
N SER A 90 2.31 -7.50 5.45
CA SER A 90 2.79 -7.57 6.82
C SER A 90 2.77 -6.20 7.47
N THR A 91 2.52 -6.14 8.77
CA THR A 91 2.61 -4.90 9.55
C THR A 91 3.69 -5.04 10.61
N ARG A 92 4.59 -4.05 10.66
CA ARG A 92 5.66 -3.95 11.65
C ARG A 92 5.51 -2.64 12.40
N PHE A 93 5.73 -2.68 13.71
CA PHE A 93 5.80 -1.50 14.57
C PHE A 93 7.25 -1.27 14.99
N ILE A 94 7.71 -0.04 14.89
CA ILE A 94 9.07 0.39 15.22
C ILE A 94 8.94 1.49 16.26
N GLY A 95 9.54 1.34 17.44
CA GLY A 95 9.46 2.30 18.54
C GLY A 95 10.51 2.04 19.59
#